data_AF-A0A809R4Y3-F1
#
_entry.id   AF-A0A809R4Y3-F1
#
_cell.length_a   1.000
_cell.length_b   1.000
_cell.length_c   1.000
_cell.angle_alpha   90.00
_cell.angle_beta   90.00
_cell.angle_gamma   90.00
#
_symmetry.space_group_name_H-M   'P 1'
#
loop_
_entity.id
_entity.type
_entity.pdbx_description
1 polymer ?
#
loop_
_entity_poly.entity_id
_entity_poly.type
_entity_poly.pdbx_seq_one_letter_code
_entity_poly.pdbx_strand_id
1 'polypeptide(L)'
;MAKSVQTVKNSLKFKANVRSGVLSVRVGMKKHKLPLQVRMLTDDKYIFLSFPASSELYRIEGKDLVAMGVQEDATEAFTALNPGKRGGRKRASALPDSVAVALAKIPSGYRIGYDADGNARLVRTRKRRA
;
A
#
# COMPACT_ATOMS: atom_id res chain seq x y z
N MET A 1 24.20 -16.72 -39.46
CA MET A 1 23.22 -17.14 -38.45
C MET A 1 22.47 -15.91 -37.95
N ALA A 2 21.14 -15.93 -37.89
CA ALA A 2 20.37 -14.83 -37.34
C ALA A 2 20.68 -14.70 -35.84
N LYS A 3 21.04 -13.49 -35.38
CA LYS A 3 21.31 -13.26 -33.96
C LYS A 3 19.97 -13.23 -33.20
N SER A 4 19.85 -14.03 -32.15
CA SER A 4 18.69 -13.93 -31.26
C SER A 4 18.74 -12.62 -30.47
N VAL A 5 17.58 -12.08 -30.11
CA VAL A 5 17.48 -10.88 -29.27
C VAL A 5 18.23 -11.07 -27.96
N GLN A 6 18.20 -12.28 -27.38
CA GLN A 6 18.90 -12.59 -26.15
C GLN A 6 20.42 -12.51 -26.31
N THR A 7 20.96 -13.07 -27.40
CA THR A 7 22.38 -12.98 -27.73
C THR A 7 22.82 -11.53 -27.93
N VAL A 8 21.98 -10.71 -28.58
CA VAL A 8 22.25 -9.29 -28.79
C VAL A 8 22.26 -8.53 -27.45
N LYS A 9 21.26 -8.73 -26.58
CA LYS A 9 21.20 -8.08 -25.25
C LYS A 9 22.46 -8.35 -24.41
N ASN A 10 22.91 -9.60 -24.38
CA ASN A 10 24.11 -9.98 -23.62
C ASN A 10 25.36 -9.25 -24.13
N SER A 11 25.52 -9.12 -25.46
CA SER A 11 26.64 -8.36 -26.03
C SER A 11 26.53 -6.86 -25.75
N LEU A 12 25.33 -6.28 -25.81
CA LEU A 12 25.13 -4.84 -25.66
C LEU A 12 25.36 -4.36 -24.23
N LYS A 13 25.06 -5.19 -23.22
CA LYS A 13 25.28 -4.87 -21.80
C LYS A 13 26.72 -4.42 -21.49
N PHE A 14 27.71 -5.04 -22.12
CA PHE A 14 29.13 -4.72 -21.92
C PHE A 14 29.59 -3.48 -22.71
N LYS A 15 28.87 -3.12 -23.78
CA LYS A 15 29.18 -1.94 -24.62
C LYS A 15 28.47 -0.67 -24.16
N ALA A 16 27.42 -0.81 -23.36
CA ALA A 16 26.61 0.29 -22.90
C ALA A 16 27.29 1.10 -21.79
N ASN A 17 27.25 2.43 -21.93
CA ASN A 17 27.84 3.36 -20.97
C ASN A 17 26.88 3.64 -19.83
N VAL A 18 27.41 3.80 -18.62
CA VAL A 18 26.61 4.19 -17.45
C VAL A 18 26.23 5.66 -17.56
N ARG A 19 24.94 5.95 -17.42
CA ARG A 19 24.39 7.31 -17.38
C ARG A 19 23.44 7.45 -16.18
N SER A 20 23.51 8.57 -15.48
CA SER A 20 22.62 8.92 -14.37
C SER A 20 21.57 9.94 -14.82
N GLY A 21 20.42 9.98 -14.11
CA GLY A 21 19.38 10.99 -14.33
C GLY A 21 18.66 10.92 -15.69
N VAL A 22 18.79 9.81 -16.40
CA VAL A 22 18.14 9.57 -17.71
C VAL A 22 16.65 9.31 -17.55
N LEU A 23 16.27 8.57 -16.50
CA LEU A 23 14.88 8.28 -16.21
C LEU A 23 14.28 9.33 -15.29
N SER A 24 13.01 9.62 -15.53
CA SER A 24 12.19 10.44 -14.64
C SER A 24 10.83 9.79 -14.44
N VAL A 25 10.28 9.96 -13.24
CA VAL A 25 8.89 9.62 -12.93
C VAL A 25 8.10 10.90 -12.83
N ARG A 26 6.88 10.89 -13.36
CA ARG A 26 5.94 12.00 -13.25
C ARG A 26 4.96 11.72 -12.12
N VAL A 27 4.96 12.59 -11.10
CA VAL A 27 4.00 12.56 -9.99
C VAL A 27 3.11 13.79 -10.12
N GLY A 28 1.86 13.57 -10.54
CA GLY A 28 0.95 14.65 -10.94
C GLY A 28 1.51 15.47 -12.12
N MET A 29 1.80 16.75 -11.90
CA MET A 29 2.38 17.65 -12.91
C MET A 29 3.90 17.78 -12.83
N LYS A 30 4.53 17.26 -11.78
CA LYS A 30 5.97 17.41 -11.55
C LYS A 30 6.74 16.19 -12.07
N LYS A 31 7.87 16.43 -12.73
CA LYS A 31 8.82 15.39 -13.13
C LYS A 31 9.95 15.32 -12.10
N HIS A 32 10.24 14.12 -11.63
CA HIS A 32 11.29 13.83 -10.67
C HIS A 32 12.31 12.89 -11.32
N LYS A 33 13.60 13.23 -11.29
CA LYS A 33 14.66 12.38 -11.85
C LYS A 33 14.92 11.21 -10.91
N LEU A 34 15.03 10.01 -11.46
CA LEU A 34 15.42 8.84 -10.69
C LEU A 34 16.94 8.83 -10.47
N PRO A 35 17.44 8.66 -9.23
CA PRO A 35 18.86 8.58 -8.93
C PRO A 35 19.44 7.19 -9.27
N LEU A 36 19.10 6.67 -10.45
CA LEU A 36 19.53 5.35 -10.92
C LEU A 36 20.63 5.49 -11.97
N GLN A 37 21.62 4.60 -11.87
CA GLN A 37 22.63 4.42 -12.89
C GLN A 37 22.15 3.42 -13.94
N VAL A 38 21.84 3.91 -15.13
CA VAL A 38 21.33 3.09 -16.24
C VAL A 38 22.44 2.88 -17.26
N ARG A 39 22.63 1.66 -17.73
CA ARG A 39 23.50 1.40 -18.88
C ARG A 39 22.72 1.65 -20.16
N MET A 40 23.19 2.58 -20.98
CA MET A 40 22.52 2.99 -22.20
C MET A 40 23.45 2.94 -23.41
N LEU A 41 22.91 2.47 -24.53
CA LEU A 41 23.48 2.61 -25.86
C LEU A 41 22.36 3.06 -26.79
N THR A 42 22.60 4.08 -27.61
CA THR A 42 21.60 4.62 -28.52
C THR A 42 22.24 4.87 -29.88
N ASP A 43 21.41 4.73 -30.90
CA ASP A 43 21.65 5.09 -32.29
C ASP A 43 20.37 5.77 -32.83
N ASP A 44 20.34 6.18 -34.09
CA ASP A 44 19.20 6.90 -34.70
C ASP A 44 17.89 6.11 -34.65
N LYS A 45 17.96 4.78 -34.69
CA LYS A 45 16.79 3.89 -34.78
C LYS A 45 16.59 2.98 -33.57
N TYR A 46 17.61 2.80 -32.74
CA TYR A 46 17.59 1.78 -31.69
C TYR A 46 18.15 2.30 -30.38
N ILE A 47 17.53 1.84 -29.28
CA ILE A 47 17.99 2.12 -27.93
C ILE A 47 18.09 0.82 -27.15
N PHE A 48 19.20 0.65 -26.45
CA PHE A 48 19.41 -0.41 -25.47
C PHE A 48 19.47 0.23 -24.08
N LEU A 49 18.63 -0.28 -23.18
CA LEU A 49 18.57 0.14 -21.79
C LEU A 49 18.72 -1.09 -20.89
N SER A 50 19.66 -1.02 -19.95
CA SER A 50 19.81 -2.01 -18.89
C SER A 50 19.75 -1.30 -17.54
N PHE A 51 18.76 -1.70 -16.76
CA PHE A 51 18.51 -1.19 -15.42
C PHE A 51 19.07 -2.17 -14.38
N PRO A 52 19.57 -1.67 -13.24
CA PRO A 52 19.76 -2.53 -12.08
C PRO A 52 18.40 -3.07 -11.61
N ALA A 53 18.36 -4.30 -11.11
CA ALA A 53 17.18 -4.79 -10.41
C ALA A 53 17.17 -4.14 -9.03
N SER A 54 16.30 -3.15 -8.82
CA SER A 54 16.17 -2.45 -7.54
C SER A 54 14.70 -2.24 -7.20
N SER A 55 14.36 -2.41 -5.93
CA SER A 55 13.07 -2.03 -5.35
C SER A 55 13.37 -1.12 -4.18
N GLU A 56 13.22 0.19 -4.40
CA GLU A 56 13.63 1.23 -3.47
C GLU A 56 12.42 2.04 -2.99
N LEU A 57 12.52 2.55 -1.77
CA LEU A 57 11.61 3.56 -1.25
C LEU A 57 12.26 4.94 -1.39
N TYR A 58 11.59 5.87 -2.06
CA TYR A 58 12.11 7.22 -2.27
C TYR A 58 11.32 8.25 -1.47
N ARG A 59 12.05 9.16 -0.81
CA ARG A 59 11.51 10.42 -0.29
C ARG A 59 11.56 11.49 -1.38
N ILE A 60 10.47 12.23 -1.54
CA ILE A 60 10.41 13.37 -2.46
C ILE A 60 10.92 14.60 -1.71
N GLU A 61 12.08 15.11 -2.11
CA GLU A 61 12.67 16.32 -1.56
C GLU A 61 12.70 17.40 -2.64
N GLY A 62 11.68 18.25 -2.66
CA GLY A 62 11.54 19.29 -3.67
C GLY A 62 11.33 18.70 -5.09
N LYS A 63 12.38 18.70 -5.91
CA LYS A 63 12.39 18.14 -7.28
C LYS A 63 13.13 16.80 -7.38
N ASP A 64 13.85 16.42 -6.33
CA ASP A 64 14.71 15.24 -6.34
C ASP A 64 14.07 14.07 -5.59
N LEU A 65 14.53 12.86 -5.92
CA LEU A 65 14.17 11.63 -5.24
C LEU A 65 15.39 11.13 -4.48
N VAL A 66 15.25 10.97 -3.18
CA VAL A 66 16.30 10.47 -2.29
C VAL A 66 15.91 9.07 -1.86
N ALA A 67 16.76 8.08 -2.13
CA ALA A 67 16.52 6.71 -1.67
C ALA A 67 16.62 6.68 -0.13
N MET A 68 15.61 6.11 0.51
CA MET A 68 15.63 5.92 1.96
C MET A 68 16.61 4.81 2.32
N GLY A 69 17.29 4.97 3.44
CA GLY A 69 18.20 3.94 3.95
C GLY A 69 17.45 2.68 4.37
N VAL A 70 18.11 1.52 4.30
CA VAL A 70 17.51 0.22 4.67
C VAL A 70 17.00 0.18 6.12
N GLN A 71 17.61 0.96 7.01
CA GLN A 71 17.29 1.03 8.44
C GLN A 71 16.62 2.36 8.84
N GLU A 72 16.23 3.20 7.88
CA GLU A 72 15.55 4.47 8.16
C GLU A 72 14.08 4.22 8.57
N ASP A 73 13.53 5.05 9.45
CA ASP A 73 12.12 4.95 9.84
C ASP A 73 11.21 5.27 8.64
N ALA A 74 10.43 4.27 8.22
CA ALA A 74 9.50 4.36 7.10
C ALA A 74 8.02 4.42 7.54
N THR A 75 7.73 4.70 8.82
CA THR A 75 6.37 4.70 9.37
C THR A 75 5.41 5.64 8.63
N GLU A 76 5.87 6.85 8.32
CA GLU A 76 5.07 7.82 7.56
C GLU A 76 4.80 7.35 6.14
N ALA A 77 5.83 6.86 5.44
CA ALA A 77 5.71 6.33 4.09
C ALA A 77 4.77 5.13 4.04
N PHE A 78 4.87 4.22 5.01
CA PHE A 78 3.97 3.07 5.14
C PHE A 78 2.51 3.53 5.28
N THR A 79 2.27 4.52 6.14
CA THR A 79 0.92 5.07 6.36
C THR A 79 0.37 5.75 5.12
N ALA A 80 1.18 6.60 4.47
CA ALA A 80 0.80 7.35 3.28
C ALA A 80 0.52 6.44 2.06
N LEU A 81 1.31 5.39 1.88
CA LEU A 81 1.20 4.45 0.76
C LEU A 81 0.20 3.30 1.02
N ASN A 82 -0.36 3.19 2.23
CA ASN A 82 -1.43 2.24 2.57
C ASN A 82 -2.71 2.96 3.05
N PRO A 83 -3.30 3.88 2.26
CA PRO A 83 -4.49 4.62 2.64
C PRO A 83 -5.70 3.68 2.63
N GLY A 84 -5.99 3.03 3.75
CA GLY A 84 -7.10 2.07 3.82
C GLY A 84 -6.86 0.85 4.70
N LYS A 85 -5.64 0.64 5.21
CA LYS A 85 -5.47 -0.23 6.39
C LYS A 85 -6.07 0.49 7.60
N ARG A 86 -7.41 0.49 7.68
CA ARG A 86 -8.14 0.76 8.92
C ARG A 86 -7.51 -0.16 9.97
N GLY A 87 -6.76 0.45 10.89
CA GLY A 87 -6.22 -0.23 12.05
C GLY A 87 -7.27 -1.14 12.65
N GLY A 88 -6.83 -2.33 13.09
CA GLY A 88 -7.69 -3.42 13.53
C GLY A 88 -8.91 -2.92 14.30
N ARG A 89 -10.08 -3.48 13.93
CA ARG A 89 -11.39 -3.36 14.59
C ARG A 89 -11.28 -2.61 15.93
N LYS A 90 -11.61 -1.30 15.95
CA LYS A 90 -11.64 -0.51 17.18
C LYS A 90 -12.31 -1.35 18.26
N ARG A 91 -11.60 -1.67 19.35
CA ARG A 91 -12.20 -2.35 20.49
C ARG A 91 -13.39 -1.49 20.92
N ALA A 92 -14.57 -2.09 20.99
CA ALA A 92 -15.77 -1.40 21.43
C ALA A 92 -15.50 -0.74 22.78
N SER A 93 -15.96 0.49 22.96
CA SER A 93 -15.90 1.18 24.25
C SER A 93 -16.62 0.34 25.30
N ALA A 94 -16.05 0.24 26.50
CA ALA A 94 -16.68 -0.46 27.61
C ALA A 94 -18.08 0.14 27.88
N LEU A 95 -19.08 -0.72 28.05
CA LEU A 95 -20.40 -0.30 28.48
C LEU A 95 -20.30 0.23 29.93
N PRO A 96 -21.03 1.28 30.31
CA PRO A 96 -21.14 1.69 31.70
C PRO A 96 -21.65 0.51 32.56
N ASP A 97 -21.10 0.37 33.76
CA ASP A 97 -21.38 -0.77 34.65
C ASP A 97 -22.87 -0.95 34.94
N SER A 98 -23.60 0.17 35.06
CA SER A 98 -25.05 0.19 35.26
C SER A 98 -25.83 -0.52 34.14
N VAL A 99 -25.37 -0.38 32.89
CA VAL A 99 -25.98 -1.02 31.72
C VAL A 99 -25.59 -2.49 31.63
N ALA A 100 -24.34 -2.83 31.95
CA ALA A 100 -23.86 -4.21 31.95
C ALA A 100 -24.63 -5.10 32.95
N VAL A 101 -24.88 -4.59 34.16
CA VAL A 101 -25.67 -5.28 35.20
C VAL A 101 -27.12 -5.46 34.77
N ALA A 102 -27.72 -4.48 34.11
CA ALA A 102 -29.09 -4.57 33.60
C ALA A 102 -29.21 -5.60 32.47
N LEU A 103 -28.25 -5.63 31.54
CA LEU A 103 -28.22 -6.57 30.43
C LEU A 103 -27.96 -8.02 30.89
N ALA A 104 -27.21 -8.22 31.98
CA ALA A 104 -26.96 -9.54 32.55
C ALA A 104 -28.23 -10.24 33.08
N LYS A 105 -29.29 -9.47 33.40
CA LYS A 105 -30.58 -10.00 33.85
C LYS A 105 -31.47 -10.50 32.71
N ILE A 106 -31.08 -10.30 31.45
CA ILE A 106 -31.87 -10.76 30.30
C ILE A 106 -31.75 -12.29 30.19
N PRO A 107 -32.88 -13.03 30.16
CA PRO A 107 -32.84 -14.48 30.00
C PRO A 107 -32.17 -14.91 28.69
N SER A 108 -31.47 -16.05 28.72
CA SER A 108 -30.82 -16.61 27.54
C SER A 108 -31.84 -16.83 26.40
N GLY A 109 -31.51 -16.38 25.19
CA GLY A 109 -32.40 -16.51 24.03
C GLY A 109 -33.44 -15.40 23.88
N TYR A 110 -33.36 -14.34 24.69
CA TYR A 110 -34.15 -13.13 24.56
C TYR A 110 -33.24 -11.90 24.32
N ARG A 111 -33.80 -10.84 23.73
CA ARG A 111 -33.18 -9.53 23.55
C ARG A 111 -34.20 -8.44 23.89
N ILE A 112 -33.73 -7.23 24.18
CA ILE A 112 -34.61 -6.06 24.29
C ILE A 112 -35.14 -5.72 22.89
N GLY A 113 -36.45 -5.61 22.77
CA GLY A 113 -37.13 -4.98 21.65
C GLY A 113 -38.17 -3.99 22.15
N TYR A 114 -38.93 -3.40 21.24
CA TYR A 114 -39.95 -2.42 21.56
C TYR A 114 -41.33 -2.92 21.08
N ASP A 115 -42.39 -2.49 21.74
CA ASP A 115 -43.76 -2.64 21.24
C ASP A 115 -44.17 -1.48 20.32
N ALA A 116 -45.44 -1.47 19.89
CA ALA A 116 -45.95 -0.43 19.01
C ALA A 116 -46.04 0.95 19.70
N ASP A 117 -46.11 0.96 21.03
CA ASP A 117 -46.20 2.16 21.86
C ASP A 117 -44.83 2.67 22.34
N GLY A 118 -43.74 2.00 21.92
CA GLY A 118 -42.36 2.37 22.24
C GLY A 118 -41.87 1.88 23.60
N ASN A 119 -42.61 1.04 24.30
CA ASN A 119 -42.16 0.45 25.57
C ASN A 119 -41.21 -0.72 25.33
N ALA A 120 -40.21 -0.86 26.20
CA ALA A 120 -39.24 -1.94 26.15
C ALA A 120 -39.87 -3.28 26.57
N ARG A 121 -39.69 -4.31 25.74
CA ARG A 121 -40.16 -5.68 26.00
C ARG A 121 -39.10 -6.72 25.66
N LEU A 122 -39.19 -7.89 26.28
CA LEU A 122 -38.34 -9.03 25.94
C LEU A 122 -38.84 -9.70 24.66
N VAL A 123 -37.96 -9.80 23.66
CA VAL A 123 -38.24 -10.43 22.37
C VAL A 123 -37.36 -11.66 22.20
N ARG A 124 -37.96 -12.80 21.86
CA ARG A 124 -37.24 -14.06 21.64
C ARG A 124 -36.32 -13.94 20.42
N THR A 125 -35.04 -14.24 20.61
CA THR A 125 -34.02 -14.28 19.57
C THR A 125 -34.24 -15.52 18.69
N ARG A 126 -34.59 -15.32 17.43
CA ARG A 126 -34.70 -16.41 16.45
C ARG A 126 -33.31 -16.76 15.94
N LYS A 127 -32.90 -18.03 16.06
CA LYS A 127 -31.73 -18.53 15.30
C LYS A 127 -32.16 -18.67 13.85
N ARG A 128 -31.59 -17.87 12.93
CA ARG A 128 -31.65 -18.21 11.50
C ARG A 128 -30.77 -19.44 11.29
N ARG A 129 -31.29 -20.49 10.64
CA ARG A 129 -30.45 -21.56 10.12
C ARG A 129 -29.51 -20.90 9.09
N ALA A 130 -28.21 -21.02 9.31
CA ALA A 130 -27.19 -20.66 8.33
C ALA A 130 -27.12 -21.76 7.27
#